data_AF-A0A9D6DJT5-F1
#
_entry.id   AF-A0A9D6DJT5-F1
#
_cell.length_a   1.000
_cell.length_b   1.000
_cell.length_c   1.000
_cell.angle_alpha   90.00
_cell.angle_beta   90.00
_cell.angle_gamma   90.00
#
_symmetry.space_group_name_H-M   'P 1'
#
loop_
_entity.id
_entity.type
_entity.pdbx_description
1 polymer ?
#
loop_
_entity_poly.entity_id
_entity_poly.type
_entity_poly.pdbx_seq_one_letter_code
_entity_poly.pdbx_strand_id
1 'polypeptide(L)'
;MRATANYDRLLADLGATFRPQRHWVEGRGLLLILGHFLSGVGAGTWLFSLWLGYTPGLVLAVAVVAAAGLAHLFFLGHPERFWRMYRARTSWIARGFLGMNVFMAGAVLALLLPAGALRTLCLAVAVAGSAIIIGYKGNVYAASKGVPFWNSRVLPILYASYAIRGGLALLLVV
;
A
#
# COMPACT_ATOMS: atom_id res chain seq x y z
N MET A 1 -23.26 26.10 26.80
CA MET A 1 -23.99 26.22 25.52
C MET A 1 -23.37 27.19 24.49
N ARG A 2 -22.52 28.18 24.85
CA ARG A 2 -21.91 29.11 23.87
C ARG A 2 -20.72 28.56 23.05
N ALA A 3 -20.00 27.56 23.56
CA ALA A 3 -18.78 27.04 22.91
C ALA A 3 -19.05 26.20 21.64
N THR A 4 -20.15 25.42 21.63
CA THR A 4 -20.57 24.61 20.49
C THR A 4 -20.97 25.47 19.29
N ALA A 5 -21.70 26.56 19.53
CA ALA A 5 -22.12 27.49 18.48
C ALA A 5 -20.95 28.15 17.71
N ASN A 6 -19.81 28.40 18.38
CA ASN A 6 -18.61 28.92 17.72
C ASN A 6 -17.89 27.84 16.91
N TYR A 7 -17.90 26.59 17.37
CA TYR A 7 -17.30 25.47 16.66
C TYR A 7 -18.09 25.11 15.40
N ASP A 8 -19.42 25.10 15.49
CA ASP A 8 -20.31 24.83 14.35
C ASP A 8 -20.18 25.92 13.28
N ARG A 9 -20.05 27.19 13.68
CA ARG A 9 -19.73 28.30 12.77
C ARG A 9 -18.37 28.14 12.10
N LEU A 10 -17.34 27.79 12.87
CA LEU A 10 -16.01 27.55 12.33
C LEU A 10 -16.03 26.42 11.29
N LEU A 11 -16.73 25.31 11.57
CA LEU A 11 -16.89 24.22 10.61
C LEU A 11 -17.67 24.64 9.36
N ALA A 12 -18.70 25.48 9.50
CA ALA A 12 -19.45 26.03 8.37
C ALA A 12 -18.59 26.96 7.50
N ASP A 13 -17.82 27.86 8.12
CA ASP A 13 -16.92 28.80 7.44
C ASP A 13 -15.75 28.07 6.75
N LEU A 14 -15.18 27.06 7.44
CA LEU A 14 -14.21 26.16 6.86
C LEU A 14 -14.83 25.35 5.72
N GLY A 15 -16.07 24.88 5.82
CA GLY A 15 -16.75 24.14 4.75
C GLY A 15 -17.12 25.00 3.53
N ALA A 16 -17.37 26.30 3.73
CA ALA A 16 -17.61 27.27 2.66
C ALA A 16 -16.32 27.60 1.86
N THR A 17 -15.16 27.58 2.54
CA THR A 17 -13.87 27.99 1.97
C THR A 17 -13.01 26.80 1.52
N PHE A 18 -13.01 25.72 2.31
CA PHE A 18 -12.34 24.46 2.02
C PHE A 18 -13.41 23.42 1.71
N ARG A 19 -13.51 22.98 0.45
CA ARG A 19 -14.31 21.80 0.10
C ARG A 19 -13.54 20.56 0.56
N PRO A 20 -13.94 19.87 1.65
CA PRO A 20 -13.21 18.70 2.12
C PRO A 20 -13.20 17.65 1.01
N GLN A 21 -12.03 17.10 0.71
CA GLN A 21 -11.88 16.06 -0.30
C GLN A 21 -12.43 14.74 0.24
N ARG A 22 -13.56 14.28 -0.30
CA ARG A 22 -14.28 13.09 0.21
C ARG A 22 -14.05 11.82 -0.64
N HIS A 23 -13.50 11.96 -1.85
CA HIS A 23 -13.39 10.86 -2.82
C HIS A 23 -12.64 9.61 -2.34
N TRP A 24 -11.74 9.74 -1.38
CA TRP A 24 -10.96 8.61 -0.85
C TRP A 24 -11.68 7.87 0.27
N VAL A 25 -12.65 8.52 0.91
CA VAL A 25 -13.34 8.04 2.11
C VAL A 25 -14.77 7.60 1.79
N GLU A 26 -15.49 8.38 0.99
CA GLU A 26 -16.90 8.13 0.67
C GLU A 26 -17.11 6.81 -0.09
N GLY A 27 -18.03 6.00 0.43
CA GLY A 27 -18.48 4.75 -0.18
C GLY A 27 -17.50 3.59 -0.04
N ARG A 28 -16.23 3.79 -0.41
CA ARG A 28 -15.24 2.69 -0.56
C ARG A 28 -13.94 2.87 0.23
N GLY A 29 -13.86 3.86 1.14
CA GLY A 29 -12.61 4.17 1.85
C GLY A 29 -12.00 3.01 2.64
N LEU A 30 -12.83 2.11 3.18
CA LEU A 30 -12.35 0.92 3.87
C LEU A 30 -11.50 0.02 2.95
N LEU A 31 -11.88 -0.14 1.68
CA LEU A 31 -11.13 -0.94 0.71
C LEU A 31 -9.76 -0.34 0.42
N LEU A 32 -9.68 0.99 0.32
CA LEU A 32 -8.41 1.69 0.17
C LEU A 32 -7.51 1.49 1.39
N ILE A 33 -8.07 1.63 2.60
CA ILE A 33 -7.34 1.42 3.85
C ILE A 33 -6.83 -0.02 3.93
N LEU A 34 -7.68 -1.01 3.69
CA LEU A 34 -7.30 -2.42 3.69
C LEU A 34 -6.23 -2.72 2.64
N GLY A 35 -6.40 -2.24 1.41
CA GLY A 35 -5.40 -2.39 0.35
C GLY A 35 -4.05 -1.78 0.74
N HIS A 36 -4.05 -0.58 1.30
CA HIS A 36 -2.83 0.05 1.77
C HIS A 36 -2.23 -0.67 2.98
N PHE A 37 -3.06 -1.10 3.92
CA PHE A 37 -2.61 -1.80 5.12
C PHE A 37 -1.93 -3.12 4.74
N LEU A 38 -2.67 -3.99 4.05
CA LEU A 38 -2.26 -5.35 3.71
C LEU A 38 -1.05 -5.36 2.76
N SER A 39 -1.01 -4.48 1.75
CA SER A 39 0.13 -4.45 0.83
C SER A 39 1.45 -4.15 1.54
N GLY A 40 1.45 -3.25 2.54
CA GLY A 40 2.64 -2.92 3.31
C GLY A 40 3.07 -4.06 4.23
N VAL A 41 2.10 -4.62 4.98
CA VAL A 41 2.34 -5.75 5.89
C VAL A 41 2.87 -6.95 5.11
N GLY A 42 2.20 -7.36 4.03
CA GLY A 42 2.62 -8.51 3.23
C GLY A 42 4.00 -8.33 2.58
N ALA A 43 4.31 -7.14 2.06
CA ALA A 43 5.65 -6.84 1.56
C ALA A 43 6.73 -6.92 2.67
N GLY A 44 6.43 -6.43 3.88
CA GLY A 44 7.31 -6.58 5.03
C GLY A 44 7.50 -8.04 5.44
N THR A 45 6.41 -8.80 5.54
CA THR A 45 6.42 -10.23 5.85
C THR A 45 7.27 -11.02 4.88
N TRP A 46 7.19 -10.71 3.57
CA TRP A 46 8.05 -11.34 2.56
C TRP A 46 9.54 -11.14 2.86
N LEU A 47 9.96 -9.91 3.11
CA LEU A 47 11.38 -9.59 3.37
C LEU A 47 11.92 -10.29 4.62
N PHE A 48 11.15 -10.30 5.71
CA PHE A 48 11.58 -10.99 6.94
C PHE A 48 11.51 -12.50 6.82
N SER A 49 10.54 -13.05 6.10
CA SER A 49 10.48 -14.47 5.81
C SER A 49 11.68 -14.93 5.01
N LEU A 50 12.14 -14.14 4.03
CA LEU A 50 13.38 -14.42 3.31
C LEU A 50 14.60 -14.37 4.22
N TRP A 51 14.69 -13.33 5.05
CA TRP A 51 15.81 -13.18 5.98
C TRP A 51 15.91 -14.33 7.00
N LEU A 52 14.76 -14.84 7.45
CA LEU A 52 14.68 -15.96 8.41
C LEU A 52 14.68 -17.34 7.73
N GLY A 53 14.62 -17.41 6.39
CA GLY A 53 14.45 -18.68 5.68
C GLY A 53 13.10 -19.38 5.96
N TYR A 54 12.06 -18.62 6.30
CA TYR A 54 10.77 -19.15 6.76
C TYR A 54 9.72 -19.23 5.64
N THR A 55 9.59 -20.41 5.03
CA THR A 55 8.70 -20.64 3.88
C THR A 55 7.22 -20.35 4.13
N PRO A 56 6.59 -20.76 5.26
CA PRO A 56 5.18 -20.44 5.52
C PRO A 56 4.89 -18.92 5.48
N GLY A 57 5.83 -18.12 6.00
CA GLY A 57 5.75 -16.66 5.94
C GLY A 57 5.80 -16.11 4.51
N LEU A 58 6.54 -16.74 3.59
CA LEU A 58 6.55 -16.35 2.17
C LEU A 58 5.19 -16.59 1.50
N VAL A 59 4.57 -17.74 1.76
CA VAL A 59 3.22 -18.08 1.25
C VAL A 59 2.19 -17.10 1.82
N LEU A 60 2.26 -16.82 3.13
CA LEU A 60 1.36 -15.88 3.79
C LEU A 60 1.51 -14.46 3.21
N ALA A 61 2.74 -14.01 2.98
CA ALA A 61 3.02 -12.71 2.37
C ALA A 61 2.36 -12.58 0.98
N VAL A 62 2.46 -13.61 0.13
CA VAL A 62 1.81 -13.63 -1.18
C VAL A 62 0.29 -13.53 -1.05
N ALA A 63 -0.31 -14.32 -0.14
CA ALA A 63 -1.76 -14.28 0.09
C ALA A 63 -2.24 -12.91 0.56
N VAL A 64 -1.51 -12.28 1.49
CA VAL A 64 -1.84 -10.96 2.03
C VAL A 64 -1.70 -9.85 0.98
N VAL A 65 -0.65 -9.86 0.17
CA VAL A 65 -0.51 -8.88 -0.93
C VAL A 65 -1.55 -9.13 -2.02
N ALA A 66 -1.92 -10.38 -2.31
CA ALA A 66 -3.01 -10.69 -3.23
C ALA A 66 -4.36 -10.11 -2.74
N ALA A 67 -4.69 -10.31 -1.46
CA ALA A 67 -5.86 -9.70 -0.83
C ALA A 67 -5.83 -8.17 -0.90
N ALA A 68 -4.64 -7.57 -0.71
CA ALA A 68 -4.46 -6.14 -0.89
C ALA A 68 -4.73 -5.68 -2.34
N GLY A 69 -4.27 -6.45 -3.33
CA GLY A 69 -4.53 -6.20 -4.75
C GLY A 69 -6.02 -6.24 -5.08
N LEU A 70 -6.75 -7.24 -4.57
CA LEU A 70 -8.19 -7.34 -4.72
C LEU A 70 -8.92 -6.15 -4.07
N ALA A 71 -8.53 -5.75 -2.87
CA ALA A 71 -9.09 -4.57 -2.20
C ALA A 71 -8.88 -3.29 -3.03
N HIS A 72 -7.70 -3.10 -3.62
CA HIS A 72 -7.45 -1.97 -4.52
C HIS A 72 -8.28 -2.05 -5.81
N LEU A 73 -8.46 -3.23 -6.41
CA LEU A 73 -9.30 -3.38 -7.59
C LEU A 73 -10.75 -3.03 -7.28
N PHE A 74 -11.32 -3.55 -6.20
CA PHE A 74 -12.69 -3.24 -5.79
C PHE A 74 -12.87 -1.78 -5.34
N PHE A 75 -11.79 -1.13 -4.89
CA PHE A 75 -11.81 0.30 -4.62
C PHE A 75 -12.00 1.13 -5.90
N LEU A 76 -11.42 0.71 -7.03
CA LEU A 76 -11.54 1.45 -8.30
C LEU A 76 -13.01 1.56 -8.74
N GLY A 77 -13.39 2.74 -9.24
CA GLY A 77 -14.72 2.95 -9.84
C GLY A 77 -14.95 2.05 -11.07
N HIS A 78 -13.89 1.79 -11.83
CA HIS A 78 -13.87 0.99 -13.06
C HIS A 78 -12.72 -0.01 -13.03
N PRO A 79 -12.83 -1.12 -12.27
CA PRO A 79 -11.75 -2.09 -12.11
C PRO A 79 -11.28 -2.67 -13.44
N GLU A 80 -12.15 -2.83 -14.43
CA GLU A 80 -11.83 -3.37 -15.76
C GLU A 80 -10.81 -2.52 -16.54
N ARG A 81 -10.60 -1.27 -16.12
CA ARG A 81 -9.68 -0.32 -16.75
C ARG A 81 -8.34 -0.21 -16.02
N PHE A 82 -8.07 -1.07 -15.02
CA PHE A 82 -6.86 -1.00 -14.19
C PHE A 82 -5.56 -1.00 -15.03
N TRP A 83 -5.54 -1.74 -16.14
CA TRP A 83 -4.39 -1.85 -17.04
C TRP A 83 -3.98 -0.51 -17.68
N ARG A 84 -4.89 0.49 -17.72
CA ARG A 84 -4.60 1.84 -18.22
C ARG A 84 -3.73 2.67 -17.26
N MET A 85 -3.44 2.18 -16.05
CA MET A 85 -2.69 2.91 -15.01
C MET A 85 -1.16 2.93 -15.21
N TYR A 86 -0.65 2.77 -16.43
CA TYR A 86 0.79 2.56 -16.70
C TYR A 86 1.69 3.81 -16.61
N ARG A 87 1.26 4.90 -15.97
CA ARG A 87 2.00 6.18 -15.91
C ARG A 87 2.99 6.28 -14.74
N ALA A 88 3.87 5.29 -14.58
CA ALA A 88 4.79 5.19 -13.45
C ALA A 88 5.81 6.34 -13.36
N ARG A 89 6.12 7.02 -14.47
CA ARG A 89 7.03 8.19 -14.47
C ARG A 89 6.47 9.35 -13.66
N THR A 90 5.19 9.64 -13.78
CA THR A 90 4.56 10.85 -13.21
C THR A 90 3.62 10.59 -12.04
N SER A 91 3.14 9.35 -11.85
CA SER A 91 2.17 9.01 -10.80
C SER A 91 2.76 8.06 -9.75
N TRP A 92 2.70 8.47 -8.49
CA TRP A 92 3.06 7.60 -7.36
C TRP A 92 2.14 6.38 -7.23
N ILE A 93 0.84 6.53 -7.52
CA ILE A 93 -0.11 5.41 -7.51
C ILE A 93 0.28 4.38 -8.58
N ALA A 94 0.68 4.83 -9.77
CA ALA A 94 1.14 3.94 -10.84
C ALA A 94 2.43 3.20 -10.45
N ARG A 95 3.33 3.82 -9.67
CA ARG A 95 4.52 3.14 -9.12
C ARG A 95 4.15 2.05 -8.13
N GLY A 96 3.18 2.30 -7.25
CA GLY A 96 2.65 1.28 -6.33
C GLY A 96 2.01 0.11 -7.07
N PHE A 97 1.21 0.40 -8.10
CA PHE A 97 0.64 -0.61 -8.98
C PHE A 97 1.73 -1.45 -9.66
N LEU A 98 2.76 -0.82 -10.24
CA LEU A 98 3.90 -1.52 -10.83
C LEU A 98 4.61 -2.40 -9.79
N GLY A 99 4.95 -1.84 -8.63
CA GLY A 99 5.63 -2.57 -7.55
C GLY A 99 4.85 -3.81 -7.09
N MET A 100 3.53 -3.72 -7.01
CA MET A 100 2.68 -4.83 -6.62
C MET A 100 2.61 -5.93 -7.70
N ASN A 101 2.56 -5.58 -8.98
CA ASN A 101 2.62 -6.57 -10.06
C ASN A 101 3.99 -7.25 -10.14
N VAL A 102 5.07 -6.46 -10.03
CA VAL A 102 6.45 -6.98 -10.00
C VAL A 102 6.65 -7.92 -8.81
N PHE A 103 6.16 -7.53 -7.63
CA PHE A 103 6.17 -8.37 -6.44
C PHE A 103 5.44 -9.69 -6.68
N MET A 104 4.16 -9.62 -7.10
CA MET A 104 3.32 -10.81 -7.25
C MET A 104 3.91 -11.78 -8.28
N ALA A 105 4.37 -11.28 -9.42
CA ALA A 105 5.01 -12.11 -10.44
C ALA A 105 6.28 -12.78 -9.90
N GLY A 106 7.19 -12.02 -9.28
CA GLY A 106 8.43 -12.57 -8.73
C GLY A 106 8.19 -13.56 -7.60
N ALA A 107 7.29 -13.23 -6.66
CA ALA A 107 7.06 -14.02 -5.46
C ALA A 107 6.37 -15.35 -5.77
N VAL A 108 5.33 -15.35 -6.61
CA VAL A 108 4.64 -16.58 -7.02
C VAL A 108 5.57 -17.49 -7.81
N LEU A 109 6.30 -16.95 -8.79
CA LEU A 109 7.25 -17.76 -9.57
C LEU A 109 8.36 -18.33 -8.67
N ALA A 110 8.89 -17.55 -7.73
CA ALA A 110 9.92 -18.04 -6.81
C ALA A 110 9.46 -19.18 -5.88
N LEU A 111 8.17 -19.24 -5.55
CA LEU A 111 7.58 -20.32 -4.75
C LEU A 111 7.32 -21.59 -5.57
N LEU A 112 7.05 -21.46 -6.87
CA LEU A 112 6.76 -22.59 -7.76
C LEU A 112 8.02 -23.22 -8.37
N LEU A 113 9.09 -22.45 -8.49
CA LEU A 113 10.33 -22.91 -9.12
C LEU A 113 11.21 -23.71 -8.14
N PRO A 114 11.91 -24.75 -8.62
CA PRO A 114 12.93 -25.43 -7.82
C PRO A 114 14.12 -24.52 -7.55
N ALA A 115 14.99 -24.92 -6.62
CA ALA A 115 16.23 -24.20 -6.34
C ALA A 115 17.09 -24.07 -7.62
N GLY A 116 17.56 -22.85 -7.91
CA GLY A 116 18.34 -22.56 -9.10
C GLY A 116 18.38 -21.07 -9.42
N ALA A 117 19.15 -20.70 -10.46
CA ALA A 117 19.36 -19.31 -10.85
C ALA A 117 18.05 -18.55 -11.15
N LEU A 118 17.10 -19.21 -11.82
CA LEU A 118 15.82 -18.60 -12.15
C LEU A 118 15.00 -18.28 -10.89
N ARG A 119 14.95 -19.18 -9.92
CA ARG A 119 14.28 -18.93 -8.63
C ARG A 119 14.93 -17.76 -7.90
N THR A 120 16.28 -17.70 -7.87
CA THR A 120 17.02 -16.59 -7.26
C THR A 120 16.70 -15.25 -7.94
N LEU A 121 16.59 -15.24 -9.27
CA LEU A 121 16.16 -14.05 -10.02
C LEU A 121 14.73 -13.64 -9.62
N CYS A 122 13.78 -14.58 -9.56
CA CYS A 122 12.41 -14.32 -9.14
C CYS A 122 12.33 -13.77 -7.70
N LEU A 123 13.15 -14.29 -6.79
CA LEU A 123 13.29 -13.75 -5.42
C LEU A 123 13.78 -12.31 -5.43
N ALA A 124 14.82 -12.00 -6.22
CA ALA A 124 15.34 -10.63 -6.34
C ALA A 124 14.29 -9.67 -6.92
N VAL A 125 13.51 -10.13 -7.92
CA VAL A 125 12.38 -9.37 -8.48
C VAL A 125 11.31 -9.12 -7.41
N ALA A 126 10.97 -10.12 -6.60
CA ALA A 126 10.02 -9.96 -5.50
C ALA A 126 10.52 -8.98 -4.42
N VAL A 127 11.81 -9.01 -4.10
CA VAL A 127 12.43 -8.05 -3.18
C VAL A 127 12.34 -6.62 -3.73
N ALA A 128 12.64 -6.43 -5.03
CA ALA A 128 12.51 -5.13 -5.68
C ALA A 128 11.05 -4.62 -5.67
N GLY A 129 10.09 -5.50 -5.98
CA GLY A 129 8.65 -5.19 -5.88
C GLY A 129 8.23 -4.80 -4.45
N SER A 130 8.70 -5.53 -3.44
CA SER A 130 8.46 -5.25 -2.02
C SER A 130 8.99 -3.86 -1.63
N ALA A 131 10.22 -3.53 -2.04
CA ALA A 131 10.82 -2.23 -1.77
C ALA A 131 10.01 -1.08 -2.38
N ILE A 132 9.49 -1.26 -3.61
CA ILE A 132 8.60 -0.29 -4.24
C ILE A 132 7.29 -0.15 -3.46
N ILE A 133 6.65 -1.25 -3.04
CA ILE A 133 5.40 -1.24 -2.24
C ILE A 133 5.61 -0.49 -0.92
N ILE A 134 6.74 -0.69 -0.25
CA ILE A 134 7.07 -0.02 1.01
C ILE A 134 7.31 1.48 0.77
N GLY A 135 8.06 1.83 -0.27
CA GLY A 135 8.48 3.21 -0.55
C GLY A 135 7.42 4.11 -1.18
N TYR A 136 6.54 3.60 -2.04
CA TYR A 136 5.61 4.47 -2.79
C TYR A 136 4.54 5.10 -1.89
N LYS A 137 4.14 4.39 -0.83
CA LYS A 137 2.91 4.67 -0.11
C LYS A 137 2.90 6.04 0.54
N GLY A 138 3.87 6.34 1.39
CA GLY A 138 3.94 7.66 2.02
C GLY A 138 4.16 8.78 1.01
N ASN A 139 4.75 8.50 -0.15
CA ASN A 139 4.86 9.47 -1.24
C ASN A 139 3.53 9.78 -1.93
N VAL A 140 2.61 8.81 -2.03
CA VAL A 140 1.23 9.05 -2.52
C VAL A 140 0.50 10.06 -1.62
N TYR A 141 0.59 9.88 -0.31
CA TYR A 141 0.00 10.82 0.65
C TYR A 141 0.72 12.17 0.60
N ALA A 142 2.06 12.19 0.63
CA ALA A 142 2.89 13.40 0.53
C ALA A 142 2.59 14.27 -0.71
N ALA A 143 2.27 13.64 -1.84
CA ALA A 143 1.93 14.34 -3.08
C ALA A 143 0.52 14.96 -3.08
N SER A 144 -0.36 14.56 -2.17
CA SER A 144 -1.76 14.98 -2.11
C SER A 144 -1.93 16.29 -1.33
N LYS A 145 -1.45 17.39 -1.90
CA LYS A 145 -1.40 18.73 -1.26
C LYS A 145 -2.76 19.29 -0.81
N GLY A 146 -3.87 18.75 -1.31
CA GLY A 146 -5.22 19.20 -0.96
C GLY A 146 -5.72 18.72 0.41
N VAL A 147 -5.01 17.82 1.09
CA VAL A 147 -5.39 17.32 2.42
C VAL A 147 -4.40 17.89 3.45
N PRO A 148 -4.87 18.66 4.46
CA PRO A 148 -4.01 19.16 5.53
C PRO A 148 -3.24 18.02 6.22
N PHE A 149 -2.00 18.30 6.62
CA PHE A 149 -1.05 17.35 7.26
C PHE A 149 -0.54 16.20 6.38
N TRP A 150 -1.12 15.99 5.19
CA TRP A 150 -0.63 14.96 4.26
C TRP A 150 0.59 15.41 3.46
N ASN A 151 1.01 16.67 3.52
CA ASN A 151 2.15 17.21 2.78
C ASN A 151 3.52 17.08 3.50
N SER A 152 3.59 16.22 4.52
CA SER A 152 4.81 16.04 5.33
C SER A 152 5.81 15.06 4.69
N ARG A 153 7.10 15.40 4.75
CA ARG A 153 8.22 14.51 4.34
C ARG A 153 8.41 13.31 5.26
N VAL A 154 7.74 13.30 6.41
CA VAL A 154 7.83 12.21 7.40
C VAL A 154 6.95 11.01 7.00
N LEU A 155 5.94 11.20 6.16
CA LEU A 155 5.00 10.13 5.78
C LEU A 155 5.66 8.92 5.10
N PRO A 156 6.59 9.06 4.14
CA PRO A 156 7.33 7.92 3.59
C PRO A 156 8.01 7.09 4.68
N ILE A 157 8.62 7.73 5.67
CA ILE A 157 9.31 7.06 6.77
C ILE A 157 8.29 6.32 7.64
N LEU A 158 7.19 6.98 8.04
CA LEU A 158 6.16 6.37 8.88
C LEU A 158 5.52 5.15 8.21
N TYR A 159 5.19 5.24 6.93
CA TYR A 159 4.61 4.11 6.21
C TYR A 159 5.61 2.96 6.01
N ALA A 160 6.90 3.27 5.85
CA ALA A 160 7.94 2.25 5.80
C ALA A 160 8.11 1.54 7.16
N SER A 161 8.21 2.29 8.26
CA SER A 161 8.27 1.74 9.62
C SER A 161 7.04 0.90 9.95
N TYR A 162 5.86 1.36 9.52
CA TYR A 162 4.62 0.60 9.63
C TYR A 162 4.68 -0.74 8.89
N ALA A 163 5.15 -0.76 7.63
CA ALA A 163 5.25 -1.97 6.83
C ALA A 163 6.22 -2.98 7.45
N ILE A 164 7.37 -2.50 7.95
CA ILE A 164 8.37 -3.33 8.64
C ILE A 164 7.78 -3.94 9.92
N ARG A 165 7.22 -3.10 10.80
CA ARG A 165 6.64 -3.55 12.07
C ARG A 165 5.46 -4.49 11.86
N GLY A 166 4.57 -4.15 10.94
CA GLY A 166 3.41 -4.96 10.60
C GLY A 166 3.81 -6.31 9.97
N GLY A 167 4.84 -6.30 9.12
CA GLY A 167 5.36 -7.50 8.49
C GLY A 167 5.94 -8.50 9.50
N LEU A 168 6.71 -8.01 10.46
CA LEU A 168 7.21 -8.81 11.61
C LEU A 168 6.06 -9.32 12.48
N ALA A 169 5.10 -8.46 12.82
CA ALA A 169 3.98 -8.86 13.66
C ALA A 169 3.12 -9.97 13.03
N LEU A 170 2.95 -9.95 11.70
CA LEU A 170 2.19 -10.99 11.01
C LEU A 170 2.87 -12.36 11.08
N LEU A 171 4.21 -12.41 11.16
CA LEU A 171 4.94 -13.67 11.35
C LEU A 171 4.67 -14.34 12.69
N LEU A 172 4.18 -13.59 13.70
CA LEU A 172 3.83 -14.17 15.00
C LEU A 172 2.52 -14.95 14.99
N VAL A 173 1.77 -14.89 13.88
CA VAL A 173 0.46 -15.53 13.72
C VAL A 173 0.57 -16.87 12.96
N VAL A 174 1.76 -17.22 12.46
CA VAL A 174 1.99 -18.42 11.64
C VAL A 174 3.22 -19.21 12.05
#